data_AF-A0AAD0DZZ1-F1
#
_entry.id   AF-A0AAD0DZZ1-F1
#
_cell.length_a   1.000
_cell.length_b   1.000
_cell.length_c   1.000
_cell.angle_alpha   90.00
_cell.angle_beta   90.00
_cell.angle_gamma   90.00
#
_symmetry.space_group_name_H-M   'P 1'
#
loop_
_entity.id
_entity.type
_entity.pdbx_description
1 polymer ?
#
loop_
_entity_poly.entity_id
_entity_poly.type
_entity_poly.pdbx_seq_one_letter_code
_entity_poly.pdbx_strand_id
1 'polypeptide(L)'
;MVQQGMVRLGHDFTKFIDPKYYADIIANNDDVGSILRLQLISERFLEVYLLERIPEESETFFPKDRNGTFLKYFNEKLMVAIACGLPTQLGKSLKLLNKIRNDFGHDFEKTLSQSELDSYIILVDNFKHQAALPYLGEGPIKEMVIQSDGKRLTTADGLAIGFVIATFSLMTKAGLWLVSDLQSRGKLKIG
;
A
#
# COMPACT_ATOMS: atom_id res chain seq x y z
N MET A 1 20.62 33.37 12.51
CA MET A 1 20.54 31.93 12.81
C MET A 1 19.18 31.44 12.33
N VAL A 2 19.12 30.85 11.14
CA VAL A 2 17.86 30.33 10.59
C VAL A 2 17.63 28.97 11.25
N GLN A 3 16.59 28.87 12.08
CA GLN A 3 16.09 27.62 12.61
C GLN A 3 15.81 26.70 11.41
N GLN A 4 16.63 25.67 11.24
CA GLN A 4 16.32 24.57 10.32
C GLN A 4 15.07 23.90 10.87
N GLY A 5 13.91 24.30 10.37
CA GLY A 5 12.65 23.65 10.66
C GLY A 5 12.74 22.20 10.20
N MET A 6 12.98 21.29 11.14
CA MET A 6 12.52 19.91 11.01
C MET A 6 11.00 20.00 10.87
N VAL A 7 10.49 19.89 9.65
CA VAL A 7 9.06 19.69 9.41
C VAL A 7 8.70 18.41 10.16
N ARG A 8 7.82 18.51 11.17
CA ARG A 8 7.25 17.34 11.82
C ARG A 8 6.46 16.61 10.77
N LEU A 9 7.03 15.51 10.31
CA LEU A 9 6.37 14.60 9.42
C LEU A 9 5.17 13.98 10.16
N GLY A 10 3.95 14.12 9.65
CA GLY A 10 2.83 13.25 9.99
C GLY A 10 2.98 11.84 9.40
N HIS A 11 4.17 11.51 8.88
CA HIS A 11 4.41 10.36 8.03
C HIS A 11 4.84 9.16 8.85
N ASP A 12 3.85 8.49 9.43
CA ASP A 12 4.07 7.16 9.98
C ASP A 12 4.08 6.13 8.84
N PHE A 13 5.16 6.13 8.03
CA PHE A 13 5.37 5.15 6.96
C PHE A 13 5.31 3.72 7.49
N THR A 14 5.66 3.50 8.77
CA THR A 14 5.61 2.18 9.41
C THR A 14 4.23 1.56 9.34
N LYS A 15 3.15 2.37 9.27
CA LYS A 15 1.76 1.91 9.12
C LYS A 15 1.54 0.98 7.92
N PHE A 16 2.35 1.10 6.87
CA PHE A 16 2.17 0.33 5.64
C PHE A 16 3.42 -0.34 5.09
N ILE A 17 4.62 -0.09 5.65
CA ILE A 17 5.85 -0.78 5.22
C ILE A 17 6.48 -1.66 6.31
N ASP A 18 5.96 -1.68 7.54
CA ASP A 18 6.54 -2.51 8.61
C ASP A 18 6.45 -4.01 8.24
N PRO A 19 7.59 -4.70 8.06
CA PRO A 19 7.62 -6.12 7.70
C PRO A 19 6.89 -7.01 8.71
N LYS A 20 6.78 -6.59 9.97
CA LYS A 20 6.07 -7.33 11.02
C LYS A 20 4.62 -7.59 10.64
N TYR A 21 3.94 -6.61 10.04
CA TYR A 21 2.55 -6.81 9.62
C TYR A 21 2.40 -7.90 8.57
N TYR A 22 3.36 -8.02 7.66
CA TYR A 22 3.35 -9.02 6.59
C TYR A 22 3.72 -10.41 7.12
N ALA A 23 4.70 -10.48 8.01
CA ALA A 23 5.06 -11.72 8.72
C ALA A 23 3.88 -12.23 9.56
N ASP A 24 3.20 -11.35 10.29
CA ASP A 24 2.02 -11.70 11.09
C ASP A 24 0.87 -12.25 10.23
N ILE A 25 0.71 -11.74 9.00
CA ILE A 25 -0.28 -12.27 8.03
C ILE A 25 0.11 -13.68 7.59
N ILE A 26 1.37 -13.90 7.21
CA ILE A 26 1.87 -15.22 6.77
C ILE A 26 1.68 -16.27 7.88
N ALA A 27 1.93 -15.91 9.13
CA ALA A 27 1.91 -16.85 10.25
C ALA A 27 0.50 -17.22 10.73
N ASN A 28 -0.47 -16.30 10.62
CA ASN A 28 -1.71 -16.40 11.40
C ASN A 28 -3.02 -16.32 10.60
N ASN A 29 -2.98 -16.16 9.28
CA ASN A 29 -4.18 -15.90 8.50
C ASN A 29 -4.45 -16.97 7.44
N ASP A 30 -5.74 -17.19 7.20
CA ASP A 30 -6.26 -17.84 6.00
C ASP A 30 -6.27 -16.85 4.81
N ASP A 31 -6.74 -17.32 3.65
CA ASP A 31 -6.83 -16.52 2.43
C ASP A 31 -7.65 -15.23 2.63
N VAL A 32 -8.84 -15.35 3.24
CA VAL A 32 -9.76 -14.22 3.46
C VAL A 32 -9.15 -13.19 4.39
N GLY A 33 -8.64 -13.65 5.54
CA GLY A 33 -7.99 -12.80 6.54
C GLY A 33 -6.74 -12.13 5.99
N SER A 34 -5.99 -12.83 5.13
CA SER A 34 -4.81 -12.28 4.47
C SER A 34 -5.18 -11.12 3.55
N ILE A 35 -6.13 -11.32 2.63
CA ILE A 35 -6.57 -10.26 1.72
C ILE A 35 -7.17 -9.07 2.47
N LEU A 36 -7.97 -9.31 3.51
CA LEU A 36 -8.53 -8.24 4.34
C LEU A 36 -7.41 -7.38 4.96
N ARG A 37 -6.40 -8.01 5.59
CA ARG A 37 -5.29 -7.29 6.22
C ARG A 37 -4.41 -6.56 5.19
N LEU A 38 -4.15 -7.16 4.03
CA LEU A 38 -3.42 -6.50 2.95
C LEU A 38 -4.17 -5.27 2.39
N GLN A 39 -5.51 -5.35 2.30
CA GLN A 39 -6.32 -4.19 1.93
C GLN A 39 -6.29 -3.11 3.01
N LEU A 40 -6.32 -3.45 4.30
CA LEU A 40 -6.19 -2.49 5.39
C LEU A 40 -4.82 -1.79 5.38
N ILE A 41 -3.74 -2.52 5.09
CA ILE A 41 -2.41 -1.94 4.89
C ILE A 41 -2.42 -0.93 3.73
N SER A 42 -3.06 -1.30 2.61
CA SER A 42 -3.25 -0.42 1.45
C SER A 42 -4.07 0.83 1.78
N GLU A 43 -5.04 0.72 2.68
CA GLU A 43 -5.84 1.85 3.16
C GLU A 43 -5.03 2.80 4.02
N ARG A 44 -4.20 2.27 4.94
CA ARG A 44 -3.27 3.08 5.73
C ARG A 44 -2.30 3.87 4.86
N PHE A 45 -1.84 3.30 3.75
CA PHE A 45 -1.06 4.04 2.75
C PHE A 45 -1.85 5.22 2.18
N LEU A 46 -3.11 5.01 1.77
CA LEU A 46 -3.95 6.08 1.25
C LEU A 46 -4.22 7.17 2.29
N GLU A 47 -4.43 6.81 3.55
CA GLU A 47 -4.59 7.76 4.65
C GLU A 47 -3.35 8.64 4.81
N VAL A 48 -2.16 8.03 4.87
CA VAL A 48 -0.90 8.77 4.93
C VAL A 48 -0.74 9.67 3.70
N TYR A 49 -1.01 9.14 2.50
CA TYR A 49 -0.91 9.92 1.26
C TYR A 49 -1.83 11.15 1.27
N LEU A 50 -3.10 10.96 1.67
CA LEU A 50 -4.11 12.01 1.65
C LEU A 50 -3.85 13.10 2.68
N LEU A 51 -3.43 12.73 3.90
CA LEU A 51 -3.01 13.68 4.94
C LEU A 51 -1.88 14.61 4.43
N GLU A 52 -1.00 14.08 3.59
CA GLU A 52 0.10 14.86 3.00
C GLU A 52 -0.33 15.69 1.79
N ARG A 53 -1.46 15.36 1.20
CA ARG A 53 -1.93 15.94 -0.06
C ARG A 53 -2.98 17.01 0.12
N ILE A 54 -3.83 16.85 1.12
CA ILE A 54 -4.99 17.69 1.34
C ILE A 54 -4.66 18.65 2.48
N PRO A 55 -4.70 19.97 2.23
CA PRO A 55 -4.55 20.95 3.30
C PRO A 55 -5.63 20.75 4.38
N GLU A 56 -5.28 20.99 5.64
CA GLU A 56 -6.21 20.83 6.77
C GLU A 56 -7.49 21.69 6.56
N GLU A 57 -7.36 22.90 6.00
CA GLU A 57 -8.52 23.76 5.72
C GLU A 57 -9.44 23.16 4.64
N SER A 58 -8.91 22.31 3.77
CA SER A 58 -9.68 21.64 2.73
C SER A 58 -10.46 20.44 3.26
N GLU A 59 -10.07 19.85 4.39
CA GLU A 59 -10.76 18.67 4.97
C GLU A 59 -12.23 18.93 5.32
N THR A 60 -12.61 20.19 5.57
CA THR A 60 -14.00 20.56 5.86
C THR A 60 -14.95 20.38 4.68
N PHE A 61 -14.43 20.31 3.45
CA PHE A 61 -15.24 20.21 2.23
C PHE A 61 -15.60 18.79 1.84
N PHE A 62 -15.21 17.85 2.66
CA PHE A 62 -15.34 16.45 2.33
C PHE A 62 -16.17 15.68 3.36
N PRO A 63 -16.77 14.54 2.96
CA PRO A 63 -17.56 13.74 3.87
C PRO A 63 -16.70 13.23 5.04
N LYS A 64 -17.20 13.48 6.25
CA LYS A 64 -16.68 12.91 7.50
C LYS A 64 -17.67 11.91 8.05
N ASP A 65 -17.17 10.83 8.63
CA ASP A 65 -18.01 9.90 9.37
C ASP A 65 -18.35 10.43 10.78
N ARG A 66 -19.12 9.66 11.55
CA ARG A 66 -19.53 10.03 12.93
C ARG A 66 -18.35 10.20 13.89
N ASN A 67 -17.20 9.63 13.55
CA ASN A 67 -15.98 9.70 14.35
C ASN A 67 -15.03 10.80 13.84
N GLY A 68 -15.45 11.59 12.86
CA GLY A 68 -14.64 12.65 12.26
C GLY A 68 -13.65 12.16 11.20
N THR A 69 -13.69 10.89 10.80
CA THR A 69 -12.80 10.34 9.78
C THR A 69 -13.21 10.84 8.41
N PHE A 70 -12.32 11.56 7.74
CA PHE A 70 -12.50 12.08 6.39
C PHE A 70 -12.25 10.97 5.33
N LEU A 71 -13.14 10.86 4.33
CA LEU A 71 -13.21 9.77 3.33
C LEU A 71 -13.31 8.39 3.99
N LYS A 72 -14.49 8.07 4.49
CA LYS A 72 -14.73 6.81 5.19
C LYS A 72 -14.39 5.60 4.32
N TYR A 73 -14.78 5.58 3.05
CA TYR A 73 -14.68 4.39 2.23
C TYR A 73 -13.41 4.36 1.39
N PHE A 74 -12.81 3.17 1.24
CA PHE A 74 -11.60 2.96 0.44
C PHE A 74 -11.69 3.53 -0.98
N ASN A 75 -12.82 3.33 -1.65
CA ASN A 75 -13.01 3.83 -3.03
C ASN A 75 -13.03 5.37 -3.09
N GLU A 76 -13.55 6.04 -2.05
CA GLU A 76 -13.50 7.50 -1.96
C GLU A 76 -12.06 7.97 -1.75
N LYS A 77 -11.34 7.36 -0.79
CA LYS A 77 -9.91 7.61 -0.55
C LYS A 77 -9.09 7.47 -1.83
N LEU A 78 -9.28 6.36 -2.56
CA LEU A 78 -8.55 6.08 -3.79
C LEU A 78 -8.87 7.09 -4.91
N MET A 79 -10.15 7.43 -5.09
CA MET A 79 -10.58 8.40 -6.10
C MET A 79 -9.95 9.76 -5.86
N VAL A 80 -10.02 10.26 -4.61
CA VAL A 80 -9.43 11.54 -4.23
C VAL A 80 -7.91 11.48 -4.34
N ALA A 81 -7.27 10.39 -3.91
CA ALA A 81 -5.83 10.24 -4.01
C ALA A 81 -5.34 10.36 -5.47
N ILE A 82 -6.03 9.70 -6.41
CA ILE A 82 -5.75 9.81 -7.86
C ILE A 82 -5.96 11.25 -8.34
N ALA A 83 -7.06 11.89 -7.96
CA ALA A 83 -7.32 13.29 -8.31
C ALA A 83 -6.24 14.24 -7.79
N CYS A 84 -5.64 13.91 -6.65
CA CYS A 84 -4.53 14.66 -6.07
C CYS A 84 -3.13 14.20 -6.57
N GLY A 85 -3.07 13.40 -7.64
CA GLY A 85 -1.82 13.05 -8.32
C GLY A 85 -1.20 11.71 -7.94
N LEU A 86 -1.95 10.79 -7.31
CA LEU A 86 -1.48 9.42 -7.11
C LEU A 86 -1.29 8.74 -8.48
N PRO A 87 -0.16 8.07 -8.74
CA PRO A 87 0.08 7.37 -10.01
C PRO A 87 -1.02 6.37 -10.30
N THR A 88 -1.59 6.44 -11.51
CA THR A 88 -2.73 5.57 -11.88
C THR A 88 -2.36 4.09 -11.88
N GLN A 89 -1.09 3.74 -12.13
CA GLN A 89 -0.56 2.38 -12.05
C GLN A 89 -0.63 1.83 -10.62
N LEU A 90 -0.24 2.64 -9.64
CA LEU A 90 -0.41 2.31 -8.22
C LEU A 90 -1.91 2.19 -7.90
N GLY A 91 -2.72 3.16 -8.33
CA GLY A 91 -4.16 3.14 -8.10
C GLY A 91 -4.89 1.91 -8.68
N LYS A 92 -4.46 1.42 -9.86
CA LYS A 92 -4.98 0.18 -10.46
C LYS A 92 -4.70 -1.05 -9.59
N SER A 93 -3.49 -1.15 -9.04
CA SER A 93 -3.11 -2.24 -8.13
C SER A 93 -3.98 -2.23 -6.87
N LEU A 94 -4.13 -1.06 -6.24
CA LEU A 94 -4.98 -0.86 -5.07
C LEU A 94 -6.46 -1.19 -5.34
N LYS A 95 -6.97 -0.79 -6.51
CA LYS A 95 -8.34 -1.09 -6.93
C LYS A 95 -8.58 -2.59 -7.11
N LEU A 96 -7.64 -3.33 -7.70
CA LEU A 96 -7.78 -4.78 -7.88
C LEU A 96 -7.80 -5.50 -6.53
N LEU A 97 -6.91 -5.15 -5.60
CA LEU A 97 -6.90 -5.76 -4.27
C LEU A 97 -8.21 -5.51 -3.52
N ASN A 98 -8.76 -4.29 -3.57
CA ASN A 98 -10.05 -3.98 -2.96
C ASN A 98 -11.21 -4.71 -3.65
N LYS A 99 -11.15 -4.94 -4.96
CA LYS A 99 -12.14 -5.78 -5.66
C LYS A 99 -12.13 -7.20 -5.10
N ILE A 100 -10.96 -7.84 -5.03
CA ILE A 100 -10.82 -9.21 -4.50
C ILE A 100 -11.35 -9.28 -3.06
N ARG A 101 -11.02 -8.28 -2.22
CA ARG A 101 -11.56 -8.19 -0.85
C ARG A 101 -13.09 -8.09 -0.84
N ASN A 102 -13.68 -7.27 -1.72
CA ASN A 102 -15.13 -7.11 -1.80
C ASN A 102 -15.82 -8.40 -2.28
N ASP A 103 -15.18 -9.14 -3.20
CA ASP A 103 -15.71 -10.41 -3.69
C ASP A 103 -15.82 -11.42 -2.52
N PHE A 104 -14.82 -11.49 -1.63
CA PHE A 104 -14.92 -12.27 -0.38
C PHE A 104 -16.01 -11.79 0.58
N GLY A 105 -16.35 -10.50 0.56
CA GLY A 105 -17.40 -9.94 1.40
C GLY A 105 -18.82 -10.22 0.89
N HIS A 106 -18.97 -10.60 -0.39
CA HIS A 106 -20.27 -10.79 -1.04
C HIS A 106 -20.55 -12.26 -1.41
N ASP A 107 -19.51 -13.06 -1.63
CA ASP A 107 -19.60 -14.44 -2.03
C ASP A 107 -18.92 -15.35 -0.99
N PHE A 108 -19.73 -16.14 -0.29
CA PHE A 108 -19.28 -17.07 0.74
C PHE A 108 -18.42 -18.21 0.18
N GLU A 109 -18.62 -18.59 -1.09
CA GLU A 109 -17.89 -19.67 -1.74
C GLU A 109 -16.63 -19.16 -2.47
N LYS A 110 -16.37 -17.85 -2.41
CA LYS A 110 -15.20 -17.24 -3.03
C LYS A 110 -13.92 -17.87 -2.47
N THR A 111 -13.05 -18.30 -3.37
CA THR A 111 -11.68 -18.75 -3.08
C THR A 111 -10.68 -17.92 -3.86
N LEU A 112 -9.44 -17.80 -3.38
CA LEU A 112 -8.37 -17.19 -4.17
C LEU A 112 -8.08 -18.04 -5.40
N SER A 113 -7.78 -17.36 -6.51
CA SER A 113 -7.35 -18.01 -7.74
C SER A 113 -5.97 -17.54 -8.19
N GLN A 114 -5.27 -18.42 -8.90
CA GLN A 114 -3.97 -18.10 -9.49
C GLN A 114 -4.07 -16.94 -10.50
N SER A 115 -5.16 -16.85 -11.25
CA SER A 115 -5.38 -15.78 -12.23
C SER A 115 -5.53 -14.40 -11.57
N GLU A 116 -6.13 -14.32 -10.38
CA GLU A 116 -6.18 -13.08 -9.60
C GLU A 116 -4.79 -12.68 -9.11
N LEU A 117 -4.00 -13.63 -8.61
CA LEU A 117 -2.63 -13.38 -8.20
C LEU A 117 -1.76 -12.91 -9.38
N ASP A 118 -1.82 -13.59 -10.52
CA ASP A 118 -1.08 -13.20 -11.72
C ASP A 118 -1.48 -11.80 -12.19
N SER A 119 -2.78 -11.50 -12.21
CA SER A 119 -3.29 -10.18 -12.58
C SER A 119 -2.79 -9.10 -11.62
N TYR A 120 -2.75 -9.40 -10.32
CA TYR A 120 -2.25 -8.48 -9.31
C TYR A 120 -0.75 -8.24 -9.44
N ILE A 121 0.05 -9.30 -9.62
CA ILE A 121 1.49 -9.22 -9.87
C ILE A 121 1.79 -8.33 -11.08
N ILE A 122 1.07 -8.50 -12.20
CA ILE A 122 1.26 -7.66 -13.40
C ILE A 122 1.02 -6.18 -13.08
N LEU A 123 -0.04 -5.85 -12.33
CA LEU A 123 -0.32 -4.46 -11.95
C LEU A 123 0.77 -3.90 -11.02
N VAL A 124 1.22 -4.69 -10.05
CA VAL A 124 2.31 -4.30 -9.14
C VAL A 124 3.61 -4.07 -9.91
N ASP A 125 3.93 -4.93 -10.87
CA ASP A 125 5.11 -4.78 -11.72
C ASP A 125 5.02 -3.56 -12.63
N ASN A 126 3.83 -3.18 -13.09
CA ASN A 126 3.63 -1.99 -13.92
C ASN A 126 3.83 -0.68 -13.15
N PHE A 127 3.73 -0.68 -11.83
CA PHE A 127 4.14 0.47 -11.03
C PHE A 127 5.66 0.47 -10.84
N LYS A 128 6.32 1.32 -11.62
CA LYS A 128 7.77 1.52 -11.61
C LYS A 128 8.12 2.79 -10.83
N HIS A 129 9.08 2.67 -9.94
CA HIS A 129 9.75 3.80 -9.30
C HIS A 129 11.23 3.46 -9.16
N GLN A 130 12.07 4.35 -9.70
CA GLN A 130 13.52 4.23 -9.58
C GLN A 130 13.95 5.00 -8.33
N ALA A 131 14.30 4.25 -7.28
CA ALA A 131 14.88 4.83 -6.09
C ALA A 131 16.37 5.10 -6.32
N ALA A 132 16.95 6.02 -5.53
CA ALA A 132 18.37 6.33 -5.60
C ALA A 132 19.28 5.19 -5.11
N LEU A 133 18.74 4.29 -4.29
CA LEU A 133 19.41 3.12 -3.74
C LEU A 133 18.57 1.87 -3.98
N PRO A 134 19.20 0.69 -4.14
CA PRO A 134 18.47 -0.58 -4.17
C PRO A 134 17.64 -0.78 -2.90
N TYR A 135 16.47 -1.40 -3.04
CA TYR A 135 15.54 -1.61 -1.94
C TYR A 135 14.90 -3.00 -1.96
N LEU A 136 14.38 -3.43 -0.81
CA LEU A 136 13.64 -4.69 -0.69
C LEU A 136 12.36 -4.63 -1.54
N GLY A 137 12.18 -5.60 -2.43
CA GLY A 137 11.06 -5.59 -3.38
C GLY A 137 11.38 -4.87 -4.70
N GLU A 138 12.65 -4.63 -5.00
CA GLU A 138 13.12 -4.31 -6.35
C GLU A 138 13.24 -5.57 -7.22
N GLY A 139 12.88 -5.48 -8.51
CA GLY A 139 12.87 -6.60 -9.45
C GLY A 139 11.48 -7.21 -9.73
N PRO A 140 11.38 -8.23 -10.58
CA PRO A 140 10.11 -8.91 -10.90
C PRO A 140 9.53 -9.60 -9.67
N ILE A 141 8.25 -9.41 -9.38
CA ILE A 141 7.62 -9.99 -8.17
C ILE A 141 7.72 -11.53 -8.16
N LYS A 142 7.61 -12.18 -9.32
CA LYS A 142 7.69 -13.65 -9.44
C LYS A 142 9.04 -14.26 -9.04
N GLU A 143 10.09 -13.45 -9.01
CA GLU A 143 11.45 -13.88 -8.67
C GLU A 143 11.80 -13.58 -7.20
N MET A 144 10.87 -12.95 -6.46
CA MET A 144 11.14 -12.52 -5.10
C MET A 144 11.18 -13.67 -4.11
N VAL A 145 12.19 -13.62 -3.25
CA VAL A 145 12.35 -14.52 -2.12
C VAL A 145 12.37 -13.67 -0.85
N ILE A 146 11.38 -13.87 0.02
CA ILE A 146 11.34 -13.24 1.34
C ILE A 146 11.77 -14.24 2.41
N GLN A 147 12.27 -13.74 3.53
CA GLN A 147 12.50 -14.54 4.73
C GLN A 147 11.45 -14.19 5.78
N SER A 148 10.76 -15.20 6.31
CA SER A 148 9.80 -15.08 7.40
C SER A 148 9.96 -16.26 8.34
N ASP A 149 10.15 -16.02 9.63
CA ASP A 149 10.35 -17.05 10.67
C ASP A 149 11.39 -18.12 10.30
N GLY A 150 12.52 -17.68 9.72
CA GLY A 150 13.61 -18.56 9.30
C GLY A 150 13.33 -19.38 8.03
N LYS A 151 12.15 -19.23 7.41
CA LYS A 151 11.80 -19.87 6.14
C LYS A 151 12.00 -18.93 4.97
N ARG A 152 12.45 -19.49 3.84
CA ARG A 152 12.48 -18.79 2.55
C ARG A 152 11.16 -19.04 1.83
N LEU A 153 10.46 -17.97 1.48
CA LEU A 153 9.15 -18.02 0.83
C LEU A 153 9.18 -17.26 -0.49
N THR A 154 8.39 -17.73 -1.44
CA THR A 154 8.23 -17.25 -2.81
C THR A 154 6.74 -17.15 -3.14
N THR A 155 6.40 -16.53 -4.27
CA THR A 155 5.02 -16.47 -4.73
C THR A 155 4.42 -17.84 -5.09
N ALA A 156 5.25 -18.89 -5.19
CA ALA A 156 4.83 -20.25 -5.49
C ALA A 156 4.44 -21.05 -4.24
N ASP A 157 4.76 -20.57 -3.03
CA ASP A 157 4.49 -21.29 -1.77
C ASP A 157 3.02 -21.20 -1.31
N GLY A 158 2.20 -20.38 -1.97
CA GLY A 158 0.76 -20.28 -1.72
C GLY A 158 0.17 -18.98 -2.26
N LEU A 159 -1.13 -18.98 -2.56
CA LEU A 159 -1.81 -17.79 -3.12
C LEU A 159 -1.75 -16.61 -2.15
N ALA A 160 -2.12 -16.81 -0.89
CA ALA A 160 -2.01 -15.77 0.15
C ALA A 160 -0.58 -15.24 0.29
N ILE A 161 0.44 -16.13 0.30
CA ILE A 161 1.85 -15.74 0.36
C ILE A 161 2.24 -14.90 -0.86
N GLY A 162 1.79 -15.28 -2.06
CA GLY A 162 1.99 -14.50 -3.27
C GLY A 162 1.40 -13.09 -3.18
N PHE A 163 0.18 -12.96 -2.66
CA PHE A 163 -0.43 -11.65 -2.41
C PHE A 163 0.36 -10.83 -1.38
N VAL A 164 0.82 -11.46 -0.29
CA VAL A 164 1.65 -10.80 0.73
C VAL A 164 2.93 -10.25 0.12
N ILE A 165 3.69 -11.06 -0.64
CA ILE A 165 4.93 -10.64 -1.30
C ILE A 165 4.66 -9.50 -2.29
N ALA A 166 3.62 -9.61 -3.11
CA ALA A 166 3.25 -8.60 -4.08
C ALA A 166 2.85 -7.27 -3.41
N THR A 167 2.04 -7.31 -2.36
CA THR A 167 1.60 -6.10 -1.63
C THR A 167 2.75 -5.47 -0.84
N PHE A 168 3.63 -6.27 -0.21
CA PHE A 168 4.82 -5.74 0.47
C PHE A 168 5.71 -4.95 -0.50
N SER A 169 5.93 -5.51 -1.68
CA SER A 169 6.73 -4.89 -2.73
C SER A 169 6.05 -3.64 -3.29
N LEU A 170 4.73 -3.67 -3.49
CA LEU A 170 3.95 -2.50 -3.90
C LEU A 170 4.06 -1.37 -2.87
N MET A 171 3.88 -1.67 -1.59
CA MET A 171 3.89 -0.67 -0.51
C MET A 171 5.28 -0.08 -0.28
N THR A 172 6.34 -0.89 -0.38
CA THR A 172 7.71 -0.40 -0.31
C THR A 172 8.00 0.57 -1.46
N LYS A 173 7.63 0.19 -2.69
CA LYS A 173 7.74 1.06 -3.87
C LYS A 173 6.92 2.34 -3.72
N ALA A 174 5.69 2.23 -3.21
CA ALA A 174 4.80 3.37 -3.01
C ALA A 174 5.34 4.33 -1.95
N GLY A 175 5.93 3.80 -0.87
CA GLY A 175 6.60 4.59 0.17
C GLY A 175 7.80 5.37 -0.39
N LEU A 176 8.67 4.71 -1.15
CA LEU A 176 9.82 5.35 -1.80
C LEU A 176 9.41 6.41 -2.82
N TRP A 177 8.37 6.12 -3.61
CA TRP A 177 7.79 7.09 -4.53
C TRP A 177 7.25 8.31 -3.77
N LEU A 178 6.51 8.09 -2.69
CA LEU A 178 5.94 9.17 -1.89
C LEU A 178 7.05 10.05 -1.27
N VAL A 179 8.10 9.43 -0.74
CA VAL A 179 9.30 10.14 -0.26
C VAL A 179 9.87 11.05 -1.36
N SER A 180 10.05 10.52 -2.57
CA SER A 180 10.59 11.28 -3.70
C SER A 180 9.66 12.42 -4.14
N ASP A 181 8.34 12.19 -4.19
CA ASP A 181 7.35 13.22 -4.51
C ASP A 181 7.37 14.35 -3.45
N LEU A 182 7.45 14.01 -2.16
CA LEU A 182 7.51 14.99 -1.08
C LEU A 182 8.79 15.82 -1.11
N GLN A 183 9.94 15.21 -1.43
CA GLN A 183 11.20 15.92 -1.63
C GLN A 183 11.10 16.92 -2.78
N SER A 184 10.55 16.48 -3.93
CA SER A 184 10.39 17.34 -5.11
C SER A 184 9.52 18.57 -4.83
N ARG A 185 8.65 18.49 -3.82
CA ARG A 185 7.74 19.55 -3.38
C ARG A 185 8.28 20.38 -2.22
N GLY A 186 9.49 20.09 -1.74
CA GLY A 186 10.08 20.74 -0.56
C GLY A 186 9.37 20.42 0.76
N LYS A 187 8.47 19.43 0.78
CA LYS A 187 7.75 18.98 1.99
C LYS A 187 8.59 18.04 2.85
N LEU A 188 9.61 17.42 2.27
CA LEU A 188 10.54 16.54 2.95
C LEU A 188 11.98 16.92 2.60
N LYS A 189 12.83 17.08 3.61
CA LYS A 189 14.29 17.19 3.44
C LYS A 189 14.91 15.93 4.02
N ILE A 190 15.39 15.05 3.15
CA ILE A 190 16.31 13.98 3.56
C ILE A 190 17.70 14.56 3.32
N GLY A 191 18.53 14.54 4.37
CA GLY A 191 19.88 15.12 4.37
C GLY A 191 20.81 14.48 3.35
#